data_AF-A0A1C6JXX1-F1
#
_entry.id   AF-A0A1C6JXX1-F1
#
_cell.length_a   1.000
_cell.length_b   1.000
_cell.length_c   1.000
_cell.angle_alpha   90.00
_cell.angle_beta   90.00
_cell.angle_gamma   90.00
#
_symmetry.space_group_name_H-M   'P 1'
#
loop_
_entity.id
_entity.type
_entity.pdbx_description
1 polymer ?
#
loop_
_entity_poly.entity_id
_entity_poly.type
_entity_poly.pdbx_seq_one_letter_code
_entity_poly.pdbx_strand_id
1 'polypeptide(L)'
;MKNRKRVWVPLLVLLLVAAIWYSRPVTLPDLMKGQELQEINVLIRSLGDWAQEPETATVSVPLTSPEGAALLKQLQDLSFCRSLTDPLIKPLAQAVNASHGSVFYEAGDWMFSLSLAGTDGDFAVLNFTVREWSYAAPGQADFYGCTVPDGEAVGRGLGEQLWALAAKYDLNS
;
A
#
# COMPACT_ATOMS: atom_id res chain seq x y z
N MET A 1 -39.17 10.32 26.19
CA MET A 1 -37.99 10.43 25.28
C MET A 1 -36.65 10.65 26.03
N LYS A 2 -36.42 10.01 27.20
CA LYS A 2 -35.23 10.27 28.04
C LYS A 2 -34.07 9.26 27.86
N ASN A 3 -34.32 8.16 27.13
CA ASN A 3 -33.37 7.04 26.97
C ASN A 3 -32.59 7.05 25.65
N ARG A 4 -32.99 7.85 24.64
CA ARG A 4 -32.21 7.96 23.39
C ARG A 4 -30.82 8.54 23.67
N LYS A 5 -30.68 9.62 24.43
CA LYS A 5 -29.35 10.22 24.71
C LYS A 5 -28.41 9.29 25.51
N ARG A 6 -28.93 8.34 26.30
CA ARG A 6 -28.12 7.42 27.12
C ARG A 6 -27.49 6.27 26.35
N VAL A 7 -28.07 5.86 25.23
CA VAL A 7 -27.55 4.74 24.40
C VAL A 7 -26.59 5.24 23.31
N TRP A 8 -26.77 6.46 22.84
CA TRP A 8 -25.92 7.01 21.77
C TRP A 8 -24.51 7.33 22.24
N VAL A 9 -24.34 7.75 23.50
CA VAL A 9 -23.01 8.02 24.08
C VAL A 9 -22.13 6.75 24.13
N PRO A 10 -22.54 5.62 24.72
CA PRO A 10 -21.71 4.42 24.74
C PRO A 10 -21.47 3.85 23.33
N LEU A 11 -22.46 3.94 22.43
CA LEU A 11 -22.27 3.53 21.04
C LEU A 11 -21.22 4.40 20.32
N LEU A 12 -21.25 5.71 20.53
CA LEU A 12 -20.30 6.64 19.93
C LEU A 12 -18.89 6.42 20.49
N VAL A 13 -18.76 6.13 21.78
CA VAL A 13 -17.48 5.75 22.39
C VAL A 13 -16.94 4.44 21.79
N LEU A 14 -17.79 3.42 21.61
CA LEU A 14 -17.38 2.17 20.98
C LEU A 14 -16.91 2.37 19.54
N LEU A 15 -17.62 3.20 18.76
CA LEU A 15 -17.23 3.56 17.40
C LEU A 15 -15.89 4.31 17.36
N LEU A 16 -15.66 5.25 18.28
CA LEU A 16 -14.38 5.95 18.39
C LEU A 16 -13.24 5.00 18.74
N VAL A 17 -13.46 4.09 19.70
CA VAL A 17 -12.44 3.09 20.08
C VAL A 17 -12.14 2.17 18.89
N ALA A 18 -13.15 1.73 18.15
CA ALA A 18 -12.98 0.92 16.95
C ALA A 18 -12.22 1.68 15.86
N ALA A 19 -12.54 2.96 15.62
CA ALA A 19 -11.85 3.80 14.65
C ALA A 19 -10.37 4.01 15.03
N ILE A 20 -10.09 4.34 16.29
CA ILE A 20 -8.71 4.49 16.79
C ILE A 20 -7.94 3.18 16.68
N TRP A 21 -8.58 2.04 16.99
CA TRP A 21 -7.96 0.73 16.85
C TRP A 21 -7.67 0.38 15.38
N TYR A 22 -8.59 0.71 14.48
CA TYR A 22 -8.45 0.44 13.05
C TYR A 22 -7.36 1.31 12.39
N SER A 23 -7.26 2.59 12.77
CA SER A 23 -6.26 3.53 12.26
C SER A 23 -4.90 3.43 12.95
N ARG A 24 -4.65 2.37 13.73
CA ARG A 24 -3.31 2.13 14.27
C ARG A 24 -2.29 2.00 13.13
N PRO A 25 -1.06 2.49 13.34
CA PRO A 25 0.01 2.26 12.39
C PRO A 25 0.24 0.76 12.24
N VAL A 26 0.29 0.30 10.99
CA VAL A 26 0.58 -1.09 10.63
C VAL A 26 1.65 -1.13 9.56
N THR A 27 2.39 -2.22 9.50
CA THR A 27 3.42 -2.44 8.47
C THR A 27 2.91 -3.40 7.41
N LEU A 28 3.60 -3.50 6.28
CA LEU A 28 3.24 -4.46 5.23
C LEU A 28 3.33 -5.92 5.74
N PRO A 29 4.37 -6.33 6.49
CA PRO A 29 4.40 -7.66 7.11
C PRO A 29 3.28 -7.91 8.12
N ASP A 30 2.79 -6.90 8.84
CA ASP A 30 1.66 -7.08 9.77
C ASP A 30 0.37 -7.50 9.03
N LEU A 31 0.22 -7.10 7.76
CA LEU A 31 -0.91 -7.54 6.93
C LEU A 31 -0.88 -9.04 6.63
N MET A 32 0.30 -9.65 6.64
CA MET A 32 0.52 -11.08 6.45
C MET A 32 0.28 -11.90 7.72
N LYS A 33 -0.15 -11.26 8.83
CA LYS A 33 -0.57 -11.92 10.08
C LYS A 33 0.42 -12.96 10.64
N GLY A 34 1.72 -12.75 10.43
CA GLY A 34 2.77 -13.66 10.91
C GLY A 34 2.99 -14.91 10.05
N GLN A 35 2.49 -14.94 8.81
CA GLN A 35 2.91 -15.93 7.82
C GLN A 35 4.40 -15.82 7.54
N GLU A 36 5.01 -16.96 7.18
CA GLU A 36 6.39 -17.00 6.71
C GLU A 36 6.45 -16.39 5.30
N LEU A 37 7.37 -15.45 5.12
CA LEU A 37 7.51 -14.63 3.92
C LEU A 37 8.58 -15.25 3.03
N GLN A 38 8.35 -15.32 1.72
CA GLN A 38 9.31 -15.91 0.77
C GLN A 38 10.05 -14.89 -0.07
N GLU A 39 9.31 -13.97 -0.69
CA GLU A 39 9.83 -13.03 -1.67
C GLU A 39 9.05 -11.72 -1.67
N ILE A 40 9.72 -10.69 -2.18
CA ILE A 40 9.13 -9.38 -2.46
C ILE A 40 9.09 -9.20 -3.97
N ASN A 41 7.88 -9.07 -4.50
CA ASN A 41 7.63 -8.75 -5.89
C ASN A 41 7.45 -7.24 -6.02
N VAL A 42 8.25 -6.63 -6.89
CA VAL A 42 8.26 -5.20 -7.15
C VAL A 42 7.84 -5.00 -8.59
N LEU A 43 6.78 -4.23 -8.80
CA LEU A 43 6.44 -3.66 -10.10
C LEU A 43 6.65 -2.15 -9.96
N ILE A 44 7.52 -1.56 -10.77
CA ILE A 44 7.76 -0.13 -10.75
C ILE A 44 7.64 0.46 -12.16
N ARG A 45 7.09 1.66 -12.21
CA ARG A 45 6.90 2.43 -13.42
C ARG A 45 7.43 3.85 -13.21
N SER A 46 8.34 4.24 -14.09
CA SER A 46 8.80 5.62 -14.21
C SER A 46 7.79 6.39 -15.03
N LEU A 47 7.16 7.42 -14.44
CA LEU A 47 6.27 8.30 -15.18
C LEU A 47 7.11 9.38 -15.87
N GLY A 48 7.42 9.12 -17.13
CA GLY A 48 8.13 10.04 -18.01
C GLY A 48 7.25 11.20 -18.49
N ASP A 49 7.77 11.96 -19.45
CA ASP A 49 7.01 13.02 -20.12
C ASP A 49 5.80 12.41 -20.84
N TRP A 50 4.64 13.09 -20.86
CA TRP A 50 3.37 12.55 -21.39
C TRP A 50 3.45 12.09 -22.86
N ALA A 51 4.50 12.49 -23.58
CA ALA A 51 4.78 12.12 -24.95
C ALA A 51 5.51 10.75 -25.10
N GLN A 52 6.00 10.16 -24.01
CA GLN A 52 6.70 8.88 -23.98
C GLN A 52 5.89 7.84 -23.20
N GLU A 53 5.90 6.59 -23.67
CA GLU A 53 5.29 5.51 -22.91
C GLU A 53 6.05 5.33 -21.59
N PRO A 54 5.36 5.27 -20.44
CA PRO A 54 6.05 5.18 -19.17
C PRO A 54 6.74 3.82 -19.01
N GLU A 55 8.04 3.85 -18.74
CA GLU A 55 8.90 2.67 -18.63
C GLU A 55 8.53 1.85 -17.40
N THR A 56 8.44 0.52 -17.57
CA THR A 56 8.03 -0.40 -16.51
C THR A 56 9.12 -1.44 -16.30
N ALA A 57 9.44 -1.71 -15.03
CA ALA A 57 10.35 -2.75 -14.62
C ALA A 57 9.69 -3.62 -13.54
N THR A 58 9.96 -4.93 -13.60
CA THR A 58 9.47 -5.90 -12.62
C THR A 58 10.66 -6.64 -12.06
N VAL A 59 10.72 -6.79 -10.74
CA VAL A 59 11.76 -7.57 -10.07
C VAL A 59 11.17 -8.40 -8.93
N SER A 60 11.52 -9.68 -8.91
CA SER A 60 11.20 -10.59 -7.81
C SER A 60 12.46 -10.81 -7.00
N VAL A 61 12.43 -10.43 -5.72
CA VAL A 61 13.59 -10.46 -4.83
C VAL A 61 13.34 -11.49 -3.72
N PRO A 62 14.07 -12.61 -3.72
CA PRO A 62 13.98 -13.60 -2.63
C PRO A 62 14.44 -13.01 -1.31
N LEU A 63 13.73 -13.28 -0.21
CA LEU A 63 14.11 -12.80 1.13
C LEU A 63 15.38 -13.47 1.68
N THR A 64 15.82 -14.57 1.07
CA THR A 64 17.11 -15.21 1.35
C THR A 64 18.29 -14.39 0.84
N SER A 65 18.08 -13.43 -0.07
CA SER A 65 19.12 -12.53 -0.56
C SER A 65 19.36 -11.36 0.40
N PRO A 66 20.59 -10.81 0.47
CA PRO A 66 20.87 -9.59 1.25
C PRO A 66 19.99 -8.41 0.84
N GLU A 67 19.73 -8.25 -0.46
CA GLU A 67 18.85 -7.22 -1.01
C GLU A 67 17.40 -7.37 -0.53
N GLY A 68 16.87 -8.61 -0.56
CA GLY A 68 15.52 -8.91 -0.09
C GLY A 68 15.37 -8.68 1.42
N ALA A 69 16.35 -9.10 2.21
CA ALA A 69 16.36 -8.87 3.66
C ALA A 69 16.43 -7.36 4.00
N ALA A 70 17.25 -6.59 3.27
CA ALA A 70 17.33 -5.15 3.45
C ALA A 70 16.02 -4.44 3.08
N LEU A 71 15.41 -4.83 1.96
CA LEU A 71 14.12 -4.29 1.53
C LEU A 71 13.01 -4.64 2.51
N LEU A 72 12.96 -5.88 3.00
CA LEU A 72 12.00 -6.29 4.04
C LEU A 72 12.15 -5.45 5.29
N LYS A 73 13.38 -5.20 5.74
CA LYS A 73 13.63 -4.35 6.92
C LYS A 73 13.10 -2.93 6.70
N GLN A 74 13.35 -2.33 5.53
CA GLN A 74 12.77 -1.02 5.21
C GLN A 74 11.23 -1.05 5.25
N LEU A 75 10.60 -2.13 4.76
CA LEU A 75 9.14 -2.29 4.79
C LEU A 75 8.58 -2.55 6.19
N GLN A 76 9.39 -3.06 7.12
CA GLN A 76 9.04 -3.17 8.54
C GLN A 76 9.12 -1.80 9.23
N ASP A 77 10.07 -0.97 8.86
CA ASP A 77 10.17 0.40 9.37
C ASP A 77 9.09 1.33 8.76
N LEU A 78 8.57 0.95 7.58
CA LEU A 78 7.49 1.65 6.89
C LEU A 78 6.12 1.33 7.48
N SER A 79 5.69 2.13 8.45
CA SER A 79 4.33 2.08 8.98
C SER A 79 3.35 2.98 8.21
N PHE A 80 2.10 2.54 8.09
CA PHE A 80 1.01 3.32 7.52
C PHE A 80 -0.28 3.17 8.32
N CYS A 81 -1.12 4.21 8.26
CA CYS A 81 -2.44 4.24 8.89
C CYS A 81 -3.52 4.00 7.84
N ARG A 82 -4.46 3.11 8.14
CA ARG A 82 -5.55 2.75 7.23
C ARG A 82 -6.59 3.87 7.15
N SER A 83 -7.10 4.14 5.94
CA SER A 83 -8.20 5.08 5.73
C SER A 83 -9.47 4.60 6.44
N LEU A 84 -10.05 5.46 7.27
CA LEU A 84 -11.30 5.17 7.99
C LEU A 84 -12.53 5.14 7.07
N THR A 85 -12.45 5.84 5.94
CA THR A 85 -13.59 6.08 5.06
C THR A 85 -13.68 5.04 3.95
N ASP A 86 -12.56 4.47 3.52
CA ASP A 86 -12.51 3.52 2.40
C ASP A 86 -13.38 2.27 2.60
N PRO A 87 -13.40 1.64 3.79
CA PRO A 87 -14.30 0.51 4.06
C PRO A 87 -15.78 0.85 3.93
N LEU A 88 -16.14 2.13 4.05
CA LEU A 88 -17.51 2.61 3.94
C LEU A 88 -17.85 3.09 2.53
N ILE A 89 -16.93 3.86 1.92
CA ILE A 89 -17.17 4.52 0.64
C ILE A 89 -17.00 3.56 -0.53
N LYS A 90 -16.02 2.65 -0.52
CA LYS A 90 -15.75 1.78 -1.67
C LYS A 90 -16.90 0.80 -1.99
N PRO A 91 -17.50 0.11 -1.00
CA PRO A 91 -18.68 -0.72 -1.27
C PRO A 91 -19.86 0.11 -1.82
N LEU A 92 -20.01 1.35 -1.35
CA LEU A 92 -21.06 2.26 -1.86
C LEU A 92 -20.76 2.72 -3.29
N ALA A 93 -19.52 3.12 -3.58
CA ALA A 93 -19.07 3.52 -4.90
C ALA A 93 -19.24 2.39 -5.92
N GLN A 94 -18.90 1.15 -5.53
CA GLN A 94 -19.12 -0.04 -6.33
C GLN A 94 -20.62 -0.27 -6.58
N ALA A 95 -21.47 -0.12 -5.56
CA ALA A 95 -22.91 -0.26 -5.69
C ALA A 95 -23.54 0.76 -6.64
N VAL A 96 -22.95 1.95 -6.77
CA VAL A 96 -23.44 3.02 -7.68
C VAL A 96 -22.65 3.13 -8.99
N ASN A 97 -21.71 2.20 -9.25
CA ASN A 97 -20.82 2.21 -10.42
C ASN A 97 -20.10 3.57 -10.63
N ALA A 98 -19.68 4.21 -9.53
CA ALA A 98 -18.91 5.44 -9.59
C ALA A 98 -17.47 5.13 -10.06
N SER A 99 -17.01 5.82 -11.11
CA SER A 99 -15.62 5.74 -11.56
C SER A 99 -14.73 6.67 -10.74
N HIS A 100 -13.50 6.23 -10.50
CA HIS A 100 -12.46 7.07 -9.90
C HIS A 100 -11.93 8.03 -10.98
N GLY A 101 -11.68 9.29 -10.60
CA GLY A 101 -11.19 10.32 -11.50
C GLY A 101 -9.80 10.00 -12.06
N SER A 102 -9.42 10.66 -13.15
CA SER A 102 -8.07 10.56 -13.71
C SER A 102 -7.03 11.14 -12.73
N VAL A 103 -5.96 10.40 -12.49
CA VAL A 103 -4.79 10.90 -11.75
C VAL A 103 -3.92 11.71 -12.72
N PHE A 104 -3.63 12.96 -12.37
CA PHE A 104 -2.65 13.78 -13.09
C PHE A 104 -1.27 13.55 -12.48
N TYR A 105 -0.25 13.33 -13.32
CA TYR A 105 1.15 13.15 -12.92
C TYR A 105 2.08 14.07 -13.72
N GLU A 106 3.26 14.30 -13.16
CA GLU A 106 4.33 15.08 -13.75
C GLU A 106 5.52 14.17 -14.07
N ALA A 107 6.41 14.63 -14.96
CA ALA A 107 7.63 13.92 -15.27
C ALA A 107 8.48 13.76 -13.99
N GLY A 108 8.92 12.53 -13.71
CA GLY A 108 9.67 12.20 -12.48
C GLY A 108 8.79 11.73 -11.33
N ASP A 109 7.48 11.58 -11.53
CA ASP A 109 6.63 10.85 -10.60
C ASP A 109 6.83 9.33 -10.72
N TRP A 110 6.61 8.64 -9.61
CA TRP A 110 6.75 7.20 -9.53
C TRP A 110 5.39 6.53 -9.32
N MET A 111 5.22 5.38 -9.96
CA MET A 111 4.20 4.42 -9.59
C MET A 111 4.86 3.09 -9.28
N PHE A 112 4.57 2.51 -8.12
CA PHE A 112 5.03 1.16 -7.82
C PHE A 112 4.03 0.37 -7.01
N SER A 113 4.16 -0.94 -7.12
CA SER A 113 3.44 -1.95 -6.35
C SER A 113 4.46 -2.91 -5.74
N LEU A 114 4.40 -3.02 -4.41
CA LEU A 114 5.19 -3.95 -3.62
C LEU A 114 4.26 -5.04 -3.11
N SER A 115 4.44 -6.25 -3.61
CA SER A 115 3.70 -7.43 -3.18
C SER A 115 4.61 -8.32 -2.35
N LEU A 116 4.20 -8.58 -1.12
CA LEU A 116 4.87 -9.48 -0.20
C LEU A 116 4.16 -10.83 -0.25
N ALA A 117 4.86 -11.86 -0.72
CA ALA A 117 4.30 -13.20 -0.89
C ALA A 117 4.59 -14.08 0.34
N GLY A 118 3.54 -14.72 0.85
CA GLY A 118 3.63 -15.72 1.90
C GLY A 118 3.77 -17.15 1.34
N THR A 119 4.13 -18.10 2.20
CA THR A 119 4.25 -19.52 1.84
C THR A 119 2.97 -20.16 1.32
N ASP A 120 1.82 -19.62 1.72
CA ASP A 120 0.50 -20.20 1.46
C ASP A 120 -0.13 -19.70 0.15
N GLY A 121 0.60 -18.90 -0.64
CA GLY A 121 0.11 -18.26 -1.87
C GLY A 121 -0.68 -16.97 -1.64
N ASP A 122 -0.88 -16.60 -0.37
CA ASP A 122 -1.40 -15.30 0.02
C ASP A 122 -0.37 -14.19 -0.25
N PHE A 123 -0.86 -12.99 -0.54
CA PHE A 123 -0.01 -11.82 -0.72
C PHE A 123 -0.66 -10.57 -0.15
N ALA A 124 0.17 -9.69 0.42
CA ALA A 124 -0.21 -8.34 0.79
C ALA A 124 0.48 -7.36 -0.15
N VAL A 125 -0.23 -6.30 -0.55
CA VAL A 125 0.27 -5.32 -1.49
C VAL A 125 0.29 -3.94 -0.86
N LEU A 126 1.36 -3.19 -1.11
CA LEU A 126 1.46 -1.77 -0.85
C LEU A 126 1.78 -1.05 -2.17
N ASN A 127 0.94 -0.09 -2.52
CA ASN A 127 1.06 0.71 -3.73
C ASN A 127 1.37 2.16 -3.38
N PHE A 128 2.17 2.77 -4.24
CA PHE A 128 2.34 4.20 -4.29
C PHE A 128 2.07 4.68 -5.71
N THR A 129 1.21 5.69 -5.83
CA THR A 129 0.88 6.32 -7.10
C THR A 129 1.04 7.82 -6.93
N VAL A 130 2.14 8.37 -7.45
CA VAL A 130 2.46 9.81 -7.47
C VAL A 130 2.66 10.41 -6.07
N ARG A 131 1.60 10.51 -5.27
CA ARG A 131 1.57 11.04 -3.89
C ARG A 131 0.67 10.22 -2.97
N GLU A 132 -0.08 9.27 -3.52
CA GLU A 132 -1.08 8.52 -2.79
C GLU A 132 -0.58 7.11 -2.47
N TRP A 133 -0.87 6.67 -1.25
CA TRP A 133 -0.58 5.32 -0.79
C TRP A 133 -1.88 4.52 -0.71
N SER A 134 -1.79 3.26 -1.12
CA SER A 134 -2.89 2.31 -0.93
C SER A 134 -2.36 0.92 -0.64
N TYR A 135 -3.18 0.08 -0.02
CA TYR A 135 -2.79 -1.28 0.34
C TYR A 135 -3.91 -2.27 0.04
N ALA A 136 -3.55 -3.53 -0.10
CA ALA A 136 -4.47 -4.66 -0.10
C ALA A 136 -3.92 -5.73 0.85
N ALA A 137 -4.74 -6.17 1.81
CA ALA A 137 -4.42 -7.32 2.65
C ALA A 137 -4.76 -8.64 1.92
N PRO A 138 -4.23 -9.79 2.38
CA PRO A 138 -4.59 -11.09 1.81
C PRO A 138 -6.10 -11.30 1.74
N GLY A 139 -6.60 -11.71 0.57
CA GLY A 139 -8.01 -11.94 0.29
C GLY A 139 -8.87 -10.67 0.12
N GLN A 140 -8.27 -9.47 0.13
CA GLN A 140 -8.99 -8.22 -0.12
C GLN A 140 -9.17 -8.00 -1.64
N ALA A 141 -10.41 -7.72 -2.07
CA ALA A 141 -10.74 -7.57 -3.49
C ALA A 141 -10.29 -6.21 -4.09
N ASP A 142 -10.21 -5.17 -3.26
CA ASP A 142 -9.91 -3.79 -3.67
C ASP A 142 -8.74 -3.22 -2.90
N PHE A 143 -8.06 -2.22 -3.46
CA PHE A 143 -7.06 -1.44 -2.74
C PHE A 143 -7.71 -0.36 -1.89
N TYR A 144 -7.32 -0.23 -0.62
CA TYR A 144 -7.77 0.82 0.28
C TYR A 144 -6.66 1.85 0.47
N GLY A 145 -7.01 3.14 0.49
CA GLY A 145 -6.10 4.22 0.79
C GLY A 145 -5.49 4.08 2.18
N CYS A 146 -4.26 4.51 2.31
CA CYS A 146 -3.58 4.64 3.58
C CYS A 146 -2.70 5.89 3.61
N THR A 147 -2.24 6.24 4.81
CA THR A 147 -1.35 7.38 5.03
C THR A 147 -0.04 6.88 5.60
N VAL A 148 1.06 7.18 4.90
CA VAL A 148 2.42 6.99 5.37
C VAL A 148 2.94 8.33 5.90
N PRO A 149 3.59 8.38 7.08
CA PRO A 149 4.28 9.59 7.55
C PRO A 149 5.30 10.07 6.50
N ASP A 150 5.27 11.36 6.16
CA ASP A 150 6.09 11.94 5.08
C ASP A 150 5.95 11.19 3.73
N GLY A 151 4.76 10.65 3.47
CA GLY A 151 4.52 9.64 2.43
C GLY A 151 4.95 10.03 1.01
N GLU A 152 4.88 11.30 0.61
CA GLU A 152 5.37 11.71 -0.71
C GLU A 152 6.89 11.58 -0.83
N ALA A 153 7.64 12.10 0.16
CA ALA A 153 9.09 12.02 0.18
C ALA A 153 9.57 10.57 0.30
N VAL A 154 8.92 9.79 1.18
CA VAL A 154 9.21 8.37 1.34
C VAL A 154 8.91 7.60 0.05
N GLY A 155 7.77 7.87 -0.60
CA GLY A 155 7.38 7.19 -1.83
C GLY A 155 8.33 7.50 -2.98
N ARG A 156 8.73 8.76 -3.16
CA ARG A 156 9.72 9.16 -4.17
C ARG A 156 11.08 8.51 -3.93
N GLY A 157 11.59 8.59 -2.69
CA GLY A 157 12.87 7.98 -2.34
C GLY A 157 12.88 6.46 -2.45
N LEU A 158 11.76 5.79 -2.18
CA LEU A 158 11.60 4.36 -2.39
C LEU A 158 11.52 4.01 -3.88
N GLY A 159 10.80 4.82 -4.67
CA GLY A 159 10.72 4.66 -6.13
C GLY A 159 12.09 4.65 -6.80
N GLU A 160 12.95 5.62 -6.48
CA GLU A 160 14.32 5.68 -7.00
C GLU A 160 15.15 4.43 -6.63
N GLN A 161 15.05 3.98 -5.38
CA GLN A 161 15.75 2.77 -4.91
C GLN A 161 15.27 1.51 -5.62
N LEU A 162 13.96 1.35 -5.78
CA LEU A 162 13.36 0.20 -6.47
C LEU A 162 13.70 0.20 -7.96
N TRP A 163 13.77 1.37 -8.60
CA TRP A 163 14.19 1.49 -9.99
C TRP A 163 15.64 1.03 -10.18
N ALA A 164 16.54 1.50 -9.30
CA ALA A 164 17.94 1.07 -9.30
C ALA A 164 18.08 -0.44 -9.02
N LEU A 165 17.26 -0.98 -8.11
CA LEU A 165 17.20 -2.41 -7.82
C LEU A 165 16.77 -3.21 -9.05
N ALA A 166 15.69 -2.80 -9.73
CA ALA A 166 15.19 -3.47 -10.92
C ALA A 166 16.22 -3.45 -12.06
N ALA A 167 16.87 -2.31 -12.31
CA ALA A 167 17.93 -2.19 -13.31
C ALA A 167 19.12 -3.11 -13.03
N LYS A 168 19.50 -3.28 -11.75
CA LYS A 168 20.57 -4.22 -11.34
C LYS A 168 20.19 -5.67 -11.64
N TYR A 169 18.93 -6.07 -11.42
CA TYR A 169 18.49 -7.44 -11.67
C TYR A 169 18.35 -7.75 -13.16
N ASP A 170 17.89 -6.78 -13.96
CA ASP A 170 17.79 -6.92 -15.42
C ASP A 170 19.17 -7.16 -16.06
N LEU A 171 20.21 -6.47 -15.58
CA LEU A 171 21.60 -6.65 -16.05
C LEU A 171 22.23 -7.99 -15.65
N ASN A 172 21.66 -8.71 -14.68
CA ASN A 172 22.18 -9.99 -14.18
C ASN A 172 21.32 -11.20 -14.64
N SER A 173 20.29 -10.98 -15.45
CA SER A 173 19.48 -12.02 -16.09
C SER A 173 20.00 -12.40 -17.47
#